data_AF-A0A2A2RT02-F1
#
_entry.id   AF-A0A2A2RT02-F1
#
_cell.length_a   1.000
_cell.length_b   1.000
_cell.length_c   1.000
_cell.angle_alpha   90.00
_cell.angle_beta   90.00
_cell.angle_gamma   90.00
#
_symmetry.space_group_name_H-M   'P 1'
#
loop_
_entity.id
_entity.type
_entity.pdbx_description
1 polymer ?
#
loop_
_entity_poly.entity_id
_entity_poly.type
_entity_poly.pdbx_seq_one_letter_code
_entity_poly.pdbx_strand_id
1 'polypeptide(L)'
;MNLTDAQKQKVSEWLDQGLKVADVQKKMSAELGVSMTYMEVRFLLDDLRLKPKDPEPPKQPAPSSPIASATTTATAAQAAAPAGSVPGAPLPAEAAPAGAGAVQLSVDALARPGTVVSGKVTFSDGQKAEWYLDQMGRPGLVPAQKGYRPSQADIMEFQELLQLELQKMGF
;
A
#
# COMPACT_ATOMS: atom_id res chain seq x y z
N MET A 1 20.19 8.79 -20.65
CA MET A 1 19.90 9.72 -21.78
C MET A 1 18.39 9.90 -21.85
N ASN A 2 17.87 11.13 -21.90
CA ASN A 2 16.43 11.38 -22.03
C ASN A 2 16.04 11.50 -23.51
N LEU A 3 14.92 10.88 -23.90
CA LEU A 3 14.36 11.03 -25.25
C LEU A 3 13.98 12.49 -25.52
N THR A 4 14.15 12.92 -26.77
CA THR A 4 13.63 14.20 -27.24
C THR A 4 12.10 14.18 -27.34
N ASP A 5 11.48 15.35 -27.30
CA ASP A 5 10.01 15.46 -27.33
C ASP A 5 9.39 14.82 -28.59
N ALA A 6 10.07 14.99 -29.73
CA ALA A 6 9.72 14.33 -30.99
C ALA A 6 9.75 12.79 -30.90
N GLN A 7 10.70 12.21 -30.15
CA GLN A 7 10.79 10.77 -29.95
C GLN A 7 9.69 10.26 -29.01
N LYS A 8 9.37 11.03 -27.95
CA LYS A 8 8.25 10.71 -27.04
C LYS A 8 6.93 10.70 -27.79
N GLN A 9 6.69 11.67 -28.67
CA GLN A 9 5.46 11.71 -29.47
C GLN A 9 5.32 10.48 -30.39
N LYS A 10 6.42 10.04 -31.02
CA LYS A 10 6.46 8.81 -31.85
C LYS A 10 6.14 7.56 -31.02
N VAL A 11 6.70 7.45 -29.82
CA VAL A 11 6.45 6.32 -28.90
C VAL A 11 5.01 6.33 -28.40
N SER A 12 4.44 7.51 -28.13
CA SER A 12 3.03 7.65 -27.75
C SER A 12 2.09 7.20 -28.86
N GLU A 13 2.40 7.51 -30.11
CA GLU A 13 1.62 7.08 -31.28
C GLU A 13 1.65 5.56 -31.44
N TRP A 14 2.81 4.93 -31.26
CA TRP A 14 2.92 3.46 -31.25
C TRP A 14 2.18 2.82 -30.08
N LEU A 15 2.09 3.51 -28.94
CA LEU A 15 1.32 3.05 -27.79
C LEU A 15 -0.19 3.13 -28.03
N ASP A 16 -0.66 4.17 -28.72
CA ASP A 16 -2.06 4.33 -29.13
C ASP A 16 -2.48 3.22 -30.13
N GLN A 17 -1.54 2.83 -30.99
CA GLN A 17 -1.68 1.66 -31.86
C GLN A 17 -1.63 0.31 -31.12
N GLY A 18 -1.40 0.31 -29.80
CA GLY A 18 -1.39 -0.90 -28.97
C GLY A 18 -0.14 -1.76 -29.12
N LEU A 19 0.97 -1.21 -29.63
CA LEU A 19 2.23 -1.97 -29.74
C LEU A 19 2.79 -2.33 -28.37
N LYS A 20 3.37 -3.54 -28.27
CA LYS A 20 4.02 -4.02 -27.05
C LYS A 20 5.38 -3.36 -26.87
N VAL A 21 5.85 -3.32 -25.62
CA VAL A 21 7.16 -2.74 -25.23
C VAL A 21 8.31 -3.26 -26.11
N ALA A 22 8.33 -4.55 -26.44
CA ALA A 22 9.37 -5.16 -27.27
C ALA A 22 9.34 -4.66 -28.73
N ASP A 23 8.14 -4.46 -29.30
CA ASP A 23 7.96 -3.93 -30.66
C ASP A 23 8.34 -2.45 -30.70
N VAL A 24 7.94 -1.68 -29.69
CA VAL A 24 8.34 -0.28 -29.49
C VAL A 24 9.85 -0.17 -29.38
N GLN A 25 10.49 -1.01 -28.56
CA GLN A 25 11.94 -1.00 -28.38
C GLN A 25 12.68 -1.27 -29.70
N LYS A 26 12.22 -2.25 -30.49
CA LYS A 26 12.79 -2.56 -31.80
C LYS A 26 12.61 -1.41 -32.80
N LYS A 27 11.43 -0.79 -32.83
CA LYS A 27 11.13 0.40 -33.66
C LYS A 27 11.95 1.62 -33.25
N MET A 28 12.10 1.86 -31.95
CA MET A 28 12.88 2.97 -31.42
C MET A 28 14.38 2.83 -31.76
N SER A 29 14.89 1.60 -31.74
CA SER A 29 16.25 1.30 -32.17
C SER A 29 16.44 1.47 -33.68
N ALA A 30 15.47 1.01 -34.48
CA ALA A 30 15.55 1.02 -35.95
C ALA A 30 15.25 2.38 -36.59
N GLU A 31 14.27 3.13 -36.08
CA GLU A 31 13.80 4.41 -36.65
C GLU A 31 14.47 5.61 -36.00
N LEU A 32 14.70 5.55 -34.68
CA LEU A 32 15.24 6.68 -33.90
C LEU A 32 16.73 6.49 -33.57
N GLY A 33 17.30 5.32 -33.83
CA GLY A 33 18.69 5.00 -33.49
C GLY A 33 18.94 4.96 -31.97
N VAL A 34 17.89 4.94 -31.16
CA VAL A 34 17.99 4.98 -29.70
C VAL A 34 17.76 3.58 -29.14
N SER A 35 18.85 2.93 -28.73
CA SER A 35 18.81 1.68 -27.99
C SER A 35 18.66 1.97 -26.49
N MET A 36 17.50 1.63 -25.93
CA MET A 36 17.29 1.62 -24.47
C MET A 36 17.06 0.20 -23.98
N THR A 37 17.28 -0.02 -22.69
CA THR A 37 16.93 -1.29 -22.06
C THR A 37 15.41 -1.44 -21.97
N TYR A 38 14.94 -2.70 -21.92
CA TYR A 38 13.51 -2.99 -21.81
C TYR A 38 12.87 -2.32 -20.58
N MET A 39 13.63 -2.19 -19.49
CA MET A 39 13.19 -1.50 -18.27
C MET A 39 12.99 0.00 -18.46
N GLU A 40 13.90 0.65 -19.19
CA GLU A 40 13.76 2.07 -19.51
C GLU A 40 12.58 2.32 -20.46
N VAL A 41 12.35 1.44 -21.45
CA VAL A 41 11.18 1.56 -22.36
C VAL A 41 9.88 1.31 -21.60
N ARG A 42 9.85 0.35 -20.67
CA ARG A 42 8.69 0.08 -19.80
C ARG A 42 8.36 1.31 -18.93
N PHE A 43 9.37 1.91 -18.30
CA PHE A 43 9.20 3.11 -17.48
C PHE A 43 8.76 4.31 -18.33
N LEU A 44 9.31 4.47 -19.53
CA LEU A 44 8.90 5.52 -20.46
C LEU A 44 7.45 5.35 -20.93
N LEU A 45 7.01 4.12 -21.20
CA LEU A 45 5.62 3.81 -21.55
C LEU A 45 4.67 4.10 -20.39
N ASP A 46 5.10 3.85 -19.15
CA ASP A 46 4.35 4.18 -17.95
C ASP A 46 4.27 5.69 -17.76
N ASP A 47 5.40 6.42 -17.88
CA ASP A 47 5.50 7.88 -17.81
C ASP A 47 4.67 8.59 -18.90
N LEU A 48 4.65 8.06 -20.13
CA LEU A 48 3.81 8.57 -21.23
C LEU A 48 2.31 8.32 -21.00
N ARG A 49 1.95 7.20 -20.35
CA ARG A 49 0.56 6.93 -19.91
C ARG A 49 0.16 7.73 -18.69
N LEU A 50 1.13 8.08 -17.84
CA LEU A 50 0.98 8.97 -16.69
C LEU A 50 1.00 10.45 -17.08
N LYS A 51 1.43 10.79 -18.30
CA LYS A 51 1.33 12.14 -18.85
C LYS A 51 -0.16 12.43 -19.09
N PRO A 52 -0.79 13.28 -18.27
CA PRO A 52 -2.23 13.33 -18.18
C PRO A 52 -2.82 13.92 -19.46
N LYS A 53 -3.46 13.08 -20.26
CA LYS A 53 -4.81 13.45 -20.68
C LYS A 53 -5.65 13.22 -19.44
N ASP A 54 -6.00 14.31 -18.79
CA ASP A 54 -7.11 14.36 -17.86
C ASP A 54 -8.37 14.54 -18.71
N PRO A 55 -9.06 13.48 -19.17
CA PRO A 55 -10.49 13.56 -19.23
C PRO A 55 -10.95 13.33 -17.80
N GLU A 56 -11.45 14.40 -17.19
CA GLU A 56 -12.30 14.35 -16.02
C GLU A 56 -13.21 13.12 -16.14
N PRO A 57 -13.03 12.08 -15.27
CA PRO A 57 -13.82 10.87 -15.40
C PRO A 57 -15.29 11.29 -15.30
N PRO A 58 -16.14 11.01 -16.31
CA PRO A 58 -17.54 11.35 -16.23
C PRO A 58 -18.07 10.68 -14.97
N LYS A 59 -18.48 11.54 -14.05
CA LYS A 59 -19.13 11.21 -12.80
C LYS A 59 -20.23 10.22 -13.12
N GLN A 60 -19.98 8.93 -12.88
CA GLN A 60 -21.02 7.91 -12.92
C GLN A 60 -22.06 8.36 -11.88
N PRO A 61 -23.29 8.71 -12.29
CA PRO A 61 -24.34 8.98 -11.33
C PRO A 61 -24.56 7.71 -10.52
N ALA A 62 -24.50 7.85 -9.21
CA ALA A 62 -24.91 6.83 -8.27
C ALA A 62 -26.37 6.43 -8.61
N PRO A 63 -26.68 5.14 -8.78
CA PRO A 63 -28.07 4.73 -8.75
C PRO A 63 -28.57 4.86 -7.31
N SER A 64 -29.48 5.81 -7.13
CA SER A 64 -30.39 5.87 -5.99
C SER A 64 -31.17 4.56 -5.86
N SER A 65 -31.35 4.14 -4.60
CA SER A 65 -32.14 3.02 -4.10
C SER A 65 -33.60 2.99 -4.59
N PRO A 66 -34.32 1.86 -4.38
CA PRO A 66 -35.20 1.75 -3.21
C PRO A 66 -35.11 0.37 -2.52
N ILE A 67 -34.98 0.27 -1.19
CA ILE A 67 -36.01 0.25 -0.13
C ILE A 67 -37.00 -0.95 -0.20
N ALA A 68 -37.13 -1.61 0.96
CA ALA A 68 -38.13 -2.57 1.46
C ALA A 68 -37.90 -4.06 1.10
N SER A 69 -37.85 -5.01 2.03
CA SER A 69 -38.57 -5.16 3.33
C SER A 69 -37.64 -5.75 4.41
N ALA A 70 -37.55 -5.22 5.65
CA ALA A 70 -38.47 -5.43 6.79
C ALA A 70 -38.87 -6.91 6.95
N THR A 71 -38.52 -7.64 8.02
CA THR A 71 -39.16 -7.57 9.37
C THR A 71 -38.42 -8.58 10.28
N THR A 72 -37.65 -8.14 11.29
CA THR A 72 -37.95 -8.10 12.76
C THR A 72 -38.08 -9.42 13.52
N THR A 73 -37.19 -9.58 14.52
CA THR A 73 -37.43 -9.90 15.95
C THR A 73 -36.10 -9.64 16.65
N ALA A 74 -35.84 -8.54 17.37
CA ALA A 74 -36.44 -8.02 18.60
C ALA A 74 -36.43 -9.03 19.76
N THR A 75 -35.36 -8.98 20.58
CA THR A 75 -35.47 -9.09 22.05
C THR A 75 -34.64 -7.95 22.64
N ALA A 76 -35.34 -7.08 23.35
CA ALA A 76 -34.80 -5.96 24.10
C ALA A 76 -34.89 -6.25 25.61
N ALA A 77 -33.85 -5.85 26.35
CA ALA A 77 -33.88 -5.34 27.72
C ALA A 77 -32.46 -4.77 27.95
N GLN A 78 -32.18 -3.45 27.84
CA GLN A 78 -32.57 -2.33 28.72
C GLN A 78 -32.26 -2.66 30.19
N ALA A 79 -31.62 -1.86 31.04
CA ALA A 79 -31.16 -0.47 31.12
C ALA A 79 -30.00 -0.50 32.16
N ALA A 80 -29.25 0.52 32.56
CA ALA A 80 -29.41 1.96 32.60
C ALA A 80 -28.03 2.56 32.93
N ALA A 81 -27.73 3.72 32.35
CA ALA A 81 -26.78 4.66 32.96
C ALA A 81 -27.47 5.37 34.13
N PRO A 82 -26.68 5.92 35.06
CA PRO A 82 -26.78 7.37 35.20
C PRO A 82 -25.41 8.04 35.17
N ALA A 83 -25.42 9.24 34.58
CA ALA A 83 -24.33 10.19 34.55
C ALA A 83 -24.01 10.74 35.95
N GLY A 84 -22.72 10.97 36.20
CA GLY A 84 -22.21 11.66 37.40
C GLY A 84 -20.77 12.15 37.18
N SER A 85 -20.67 13.37 36.66
CA SER A 85 -19.60 14.39 36.76
C SER A 85 -18.13 14.03 37.08
N VAL A 86 -17.28 14.34 36.08
CA VAL A 86 -15.87 14.84 36.04
C VAL A 86 -15.22 15.31 37.37
N PRO A 87 -13.87 15.27 37.57
CA PRO A 87 -12.83 15.64 36.58
C PRO A 87 -11.49 14.87 36.62
N GLY A 88 -10.82 14.74 35.47
CA GLY A 88 -9.42 14.31 35.41
C GLY A 88 -9.02 13.62 34.11
N ALA A 89 -8.52 14.40 33.16
CA ALA A 89 -7.59 13.91 32.14
C ALA A 89 -6.36 13.30 32.86
N PRO A 90 -5.66 12.28 32.29
CA PRO A 90 -5.33 12.28 30.88
C PRO A 90 -5.59 10.95 30.15
N LEU A 91 -5.75 11.11 28.83
CA LEU A 91 -5.13 10.30 27.79
C LEU A 91 -4.04 9.34 28.33
N PRO A 92 -4.02 8.06 27.96
CA PRO A 92 -2.76 7.36 27.83
C PRO A 92 -2.08 7.92 26.58
N ALA A 93 -1.45 9.08 26.73
CA ALA A 93 -0.26 9.38 25.96
C ALA A 93 0.89 8.62 26.62
N GLU A 94 1.68 7.96 25.77
CA GLU A 94 3.10 7.71 25.96
C GLU A 94 3.52 6.52 26.86
N ALA A 95 3.76 5.39 26.20
CA ALA A 95 5.11 4.87 26.19
C ALA A 95 5.63 4.96 24.76
N ALA A 96 5.94 6.18 24.33
CA ALA A 96 7.13 6.32 23.52
C ALA A 96 8.30 6.03 24.47
N PRO A 97 9.22 5.11 24.17
CA PRO A 97 10.51 5.63 23.88
C PRO A 97 10.36 6.43 22.59
N ALA A 98 10.67 7.71 22.66
CA ALA A 98 11.21 8.39 21.50
C ALA A 98 12.46 7.59 21.06
N GLY A 99 12.24 6.55 20.27
CA GLY A 99 13.19 6.09 19.28
C GLY A 99 12.85 6.83 18.00
N ALA A 100 13.02 8.16 18.01
CA ALA A 100 13.10 8.90 16.77
C ALA A 100 14.35 8.38 16.05
N GLY A 101 14.17 7.33 15.25
CA GLY A 101 15.23 6.65 14.50
C GLY A 101 15.23 5.12 14.48
N ALA A 102 14.29 4.40 15.13
CA ALA A 102 14.32 2.92 15.12
C ALA A 102 12.94 2.26 14.91
N VAL A 103 12.92 1.21 14.08
CA VAL A 103 11.73 0.42 13.78
C VAL A 103 11.29 -0.42 14.99
N GLN A 104 10.01 -0.38 15.33
CA GLN A 104 9.41 -1.15 16.43
C GLN A 104 8.43 -2.20 15.90
N LEU A 105 8.73 -3.47 16.18
CA LEU A 105 7.92 -4.62 15.80
C LEU A 105 7.13 -5.15 17.01
N SER A 106 5.92 -5.62 16.78
CA SER A 106 5.11 -6.33 17.77
C SER A 106 4.39 -7.49 17.11
N VAL A 107 4.41 -8.67 17.75
CA VAL A 107 3.77 -9.89 17.25
C VAL A 107 2.41 -10.05 17.92
N ASP A 108 1.40 -10.35 17.13
CA ASP A 108 0.08 -10.70 17.63
C ASP A 108 0.07 -12.16 18.11
N ALA A 109 -0.42 -12.38 19.33
CA ALA A 109 -0.50 -13.72 19.93
C ALA A 109 -1.60 -14.60 19.31
N LEU A 110 -2.51 -14.01 18.52
CA LEU A 110 -3.60 -14.73 17.89
C LEU A 110 -3.24 -15.09 16.44
N ALA A 111 -3.12 -16.39 16.18
CA ALA A 111 -2.92 -16.90 14.82
C ALA A 111 -4.12 -16.52 13.93
N ARG A 112 -3.88 -15.76 12.86
CA ARG A 112 -4.93 -15.44 11.88
C ARG A 112 -5.04 -16.55 10.83
N PRO A 113 -6.25 -16.89 10.37
CA PRO A 113 -6.44 -17.88 9.31
C PRO A 113 -5.64 -17.51 8.05
N GLY A 114 -4.83 -18.45 7.56
CA GLY A 114 -3.97 -18.26 6.37
C GLY A 114 -2.59 -17.65 6.63
N THR A 115 -2.25 -17.34 7.90
CA THR A 115 -0.92 -16.82 8.28
C THR A 115 -0.36 -17.62 9.46
N VAL A 116 0.96 -17.82 9.51
CA VAL A 116 1.62 -18.49 10.63
C VAL A 116 1.91 -17.51 11.76
N VAL A 117 2.27 -16.28 11.41
CA VAL A 117 2.55 -15.19 12.36
C VAL A 117 1.96 -13.90 11.79
N SER A 118 1.41 -13.05 12.65
CA SER A 118 1.00 -11.71 12.26
C SER A 118 1.35 -10.72 13.36
N GLY A 119 1.39 -9.44 13.03
CA GLY A 119 1.76 -8.42 14.00
C GLY A 119 1.63 -7.01 13.45
N LYS A 120 2.08 -6.04 14.24
CA LYS A 120 2.12 -4.63 13.89
C LYS A 120 3.55 -4.13 13.92
N VAL A 121 3.87 -3.17 13.06
CA VAL A 121 5.16 -2.49 13.03
C VAL A 121 4.90 -0.98 13.04
N THR A 122 5.74 -0.26 13.77
CA THR A 122 5.85 1.21 13.72
C THR A 122 7.22 1.52 13.16
N PHE A 123 7.28 2.17 12.01
CA PHE A 123 8.53 2.55 11.36
C PHE A 123 9.16 3.77 12.04
N SER A 124 10.41 4.09 11.67
CA SER A 124 11.16 5.21 12.26
C SER A 124 10.51 6.57 12.00
N ASP A 125 9.73 6.67 10.93
CA ASP A 125 8.89 7.82 10.58
C ASP A 125 7.60 7.93 11.42
N GLY A 126 7.34 6.98 12.31
CA GLY A 126 6.17 6.91 13.18
C GLY A 126 4.93 6.34 12.50
N GLN A 127 5.00 5.99 11.21
CA GLN A 127 3.88 5.37 10.51
C GLN A 127 3.76 3.89 10.88
N LYS A 128 2.51 3.44 10.95
CA LYS A 128 2.14 2.10 11.38
C LYS A 128 1.75 1.25 10.19
N ALA A 129 2.17 -0.01 10.22
CA ALA A 129 1.74 -1.04 9.29
C ALA A 129 1.44 -2.33 10.03
N GLU A 130 0.56 -3.13 9.46
CA GLU A 130 0.36 -4.51 9.89
C GLU A 130 1.23 -5.41 9.02
N TRP A 131 1.83 -6.43 9.62
CA TRP A 131 2.64 -7.40 8.89
C TRP A 131 2.16 -8.80 9.19
N TYR A 132 2.43 -9.71 8.27
CA TYR A 132 2.11 -11.12 8.43
C TYR A 132 3.11 -12.00 7.73
N LEU A 133 3.23 -13.24 8.18
CA LEU A 133 3.97 -14.30 7.54
C LEU A 133 2.94 -15.35 7.10
N ASP A 134 2.87 -15.63 5.81
CA ASP A 134 1.97 -16.68 5.31
C ASP A 134 2.53 -18.09 5.57
N GLN A 135 1.74 -19.13 5.26
CA GLN A 135 2.14 -20.53 5.46
C GLN A 135 3.35 -20.96 4.62
N MET A 136 3.68 -20.24 3.55
CA MET A 136 4.89 -20.44 2.77
C MET A 136 6.09 -19.64 3.28
N GLY A 137 5.96 -18.98 4.45
CA GLY A 137 7.04 -18.22 5.06
C GLY A 137 7.36 -16.91 4.34
N ARG A 138 6.43 -16.32 3.57
CA ARG A 138 6.66 -15.03 2.91
C ARG A 138 6.11 -13.90 3.78
N PRO A 139 6.93 -12.88 4.08
CA PRO A 139 6.46 -11.72 4.82
C PRO A 139 5.63 -10.80 3.91
N GLY A 140 4.44 -10.44 4.38
CA GLY A 140 3.58 -9.42 3.79
C GLY A 140 3.50 -8.20 4.71
N LEU A 141 3.44 -7.02 4.10
CA LEU A 141 3.30 -5.74 4.80
C LEU A 141 2.07 -5.00 4.28
N VAL A 142 1.22 -4.56 5.20
CA VAL A 142 -0.03 -3.84 4.96
C VAL A 142 0.04 -2.50 5.67
N PRO A 143 0.42 -1.41 4.98
CA PRO A 143 0.46 -0.09 5.58
C PRO A 143 -0.94 0.36 6.02
N ALA A 144 -1.04 1.02 7.18
CA ALA A 144 -2.32 1.57 7.65
C ALA A 144 -2.83 2.71 6.74
N GLN A 145 -1.91 3.39 6.06
CA GLN A 145 -2.23 4.43 5.09
C GLN A 145 -2.14 3.89 3.66
N LYS A 146 -3.17 4.14 2.86
CA LYS A 146 -3.22 3.69 1.46
C LYS A 146 -2.16 4.42 0.64
N GLY A 147 -1.26 3.66 0.02
CA GLY A 147 -0.17 4.20 -0.78
C GLY A 147 1.08 4.59 0.02
N TYR A 148 1.10 4.38 1.35
CA TYR A 148 2.32 4.54 2.12
C TYR A 148 3.32 3.42 1.79
N ARG A 149 4.56 3.83 1.53
CA ARG A 149 5.69 2.94 1.28
C ARG A 149 6.79 3.28 2.29
N PRO A 150 7.16 2.35 3.18
CA PRO A 150 8.23 2.60 4.13
C PRO A 150 9.56 2.84 3.42
N SER A 151 10.49 3.52 4.09
CA SER A 151 11.81 3.79 3.54
C SER A 151 12.60 2.48 3.36
N GLN A 152 13.62 2.49 2.48
CA GLN A 152 14.44 1.29 2.28
C GLN A 152 15.19 0.87 3.55
N ALA A 153 15.68 1.84 4.33
CA ALA A 153 16.35 1.59 5.60
C ALA A 153 15.39 0.92 6.59
N ASP A 154 14.17 1.45 6.72
CA ASP A 154 13.12 0.90 7.58
C ASP A 154 12.73 -0.54 7.17
N ILE A 155 12.66 -0.83 5.87
CA ILE A 155 12.35 -2.17 5.37
C ILE A 155 13.47 -3.17 5.70
N MET A 156 14.74 -2.75 5.66
CA MET A 156 15.86 -3.62 6.02
C MET A 156 15.85 -3.91 7.53
N GLU A 157 15.67 -2.88 8.34
CA GLU A 157 15.65 -2.99 9.80
C GLU A 157 14.44 -3.80 10.29
N PHE A 158 13.27 -3.60 9.69
CA PHE A 158 12.07 -4.42 9.91
C PHE A 158 12.31 -5.90 9.63
N GLN A 159 12.96 -6.25 8.51
CA GLN A 159 13.20 -7.65 8.14
C GLN A 159 14.14 -8.35 9.12
N GLU A 160 15.19 -7.65 9.57
CA GLU A 160 16.14 -8.19 10.55
C GLU A 160 15.46 -8.42 11.91
N LEU A 161 14.71 -7.42 12.40
CA LEU A 161 13.93 -7.53 13.63
C LEU A 161 12.88 -8.63 13.55
N LEU A 162 12.18 -8.74 12.42
CA LEU A 162 11.18 -9.78 12.18
C LEU A 162 11.81 -11.17 12.28
N GLN A 163 12.94 -11.40 11.61
CA GLN A 163 13.62 -12.69 11.66
C GLN A 163 14.09 -13.04 13.07
N LEU A 164 14.65 -12.08 13.80
CA LEU A 164 15.06 -12.28 15.20
C LEU A 164 13.88 -12.64 16.10
N GLU A 165 12.75 -11.96 15.93
CA GLU A 165 11.54 -12.23 16.71
C GLU A 165 10.95 -13.62 16.39
N LEU A 166 10.93 -14.01 15.12
CA LEU A 166 10.51 -15.35 14.69
C LEU A 166 11.42 -16.44 15.27
N GLN A 167 12.74 -16.25 15.21
CA GLN A 167 13.71 -17.17 15.80
C GLN A 167 13.52 -17.33 17.31
N LYS A 168 13.23 -16.23 18.02
CA LYS A 168 12.91 -16.25 19.46
C LYS A 168 11.62 -17.03 19.76
N MET A 169 10.67 -17.02 18.84
CA MET A 169 9.42 -17.79 18.94
C MET A 169 9.56 -19.23 18.44
N GLY A 170 10.70 -19.61 17.86
CA GLY A 170 10.99 -20.97 17.39
C GLY A 170 10.41 -21.30 16.00
N PHE A 171 10.19 -20.27 15.16
CA PHE A 171 9.80 -20.43 13.75
C PHE A 171 11.01 -20.57 12.82
#